data_AF-A0AAF0BV63-F1
#
_entry.id   AF-A0AAF0BV63-F1
#
_cell.length_a   1.000
_cell.length_b   1.000
_cell.length_c   1.000
_cell.angle_alpha   90.00
_cell.angle_beta   90.00
_cell.angle_gamma   90.00
#
_symmetry.space_group_name_H-M   'P 1'
#
loop_
_entity.id
_entity.type
_entity.pdbx_description
1 polymer ?
#
loop_
_entity_poly.entity_id
_entity_poly.type
_entity_poly.pdbx_seq_one_letter_code
_entity_poly.pdbx_strand_id
1 'polypeptide(L)' 'MERPTRFEHSRWVGDKRDQRVHDLDHCDEAAVEELMEARTYLSFGPDTLAEARNRGYRLCRCPGARQAHRAETDVDAAEA' A
#
# COMPACT_ATOMS: atom_id res chain seq x y z
N MET A 1 11.28 -0.24 -9.03
CA MET A 1 11.09 0.79 -7.99
C MET A 1 12.07 0.49 -6.87
N GLU A 2 12.90 1.44 -6.47
CA GLU A 2 13.83 1.25 -5.37
C GLU A 2 13.07 1.47 -4.06
N ARG A 3 12.90 0.41 -3.26
CA ARG A 3 12.13 0.49 -2.03
C ARG A 3 12.84 1.43 -1.04
N PRO A 4 12.11 2.30 -0.33
CA PRO A 4 12.71 3.11 0.72
C PRO A 4 13.37 2.21 1.78
N THR A 5 14.60 2.51 2.18
CA THR A 5 15.38 1.70 3.13
C THR A 5 14.65 1.48 4.46
N ARG A 6 13.74 2.39 4.85
CA ARG A 6 12.94 2.25 6.08
C ARG A 6 11.83 1.19 5.97
N PHE A 7 11.49 0.76 4.76
CA PHE A 7 10.38 -0.15 4.44
C PHE A 7 10.81 -1.32 3.55
N GLU A 8 12.08 -1.73 3.61
CA GLU A 8 12.60 -2.86 2.83
C GLU A 8 11.75 -4.13 3.00
N HIS A 9 11.19 -4.33 4.20
CA HIS A 9 10.38 -5.50 4.56
C HIS A 9 8.86 -5.24 4.60
N SER A 10 8.37 -4.08 4.17
CA SER A 10 6.94 -3.76 4.20
C SER A 10 6.45 -3.38 2.80
N ARG A 11 5.47 -4.12 2.27
CA ARG A 11 4.77 -3.76 1.03
C ARG A 11 3.72 -2.69 1.31
N TRP A 12 3.04 -2.79 2.46
CA TRP A 12 1.91 -1.92 2.77
C TRP A 12 2.27 -0.85 3.79
N VAL A 13 2.21 0.42 3.36
CA VAL A 13 2.48 1.57 4.22
C VAL A 13 1.26 2.48 4.29
N GLY A 14 0.81 2.77 5.50
CA GLY A 14 -0.31 3.64 5.77
C GLY A 14 0.12 5.09 5.94
N ASP A 15 -0.50 6.01 5.21
CA ASP A 15 -0.47 7.45 5.48
C ASP A 15 -1.47 7.80 6.59
N LYS A 16 -0.97 8.37 7.69
CA LYS A 16 -1.80 8.74 8.83
C LYS A 16 -2.60 10.03 8.61
N ARG A 17 -2.26 10.85 7.62
CA ARG A 17 -2.94 12.14 7.34
C ARG A 17 -4.35 11.93 6.83
N ASP A 18 -4.52 10.95 5.95
CA ASP A 18 -5.76 10.72 5.19
C ASP A 18 -6.22 9.26 5.22
N GLN A 19 -5.61 8.43 6.07
CA GLN A 19 -5.93 7.00 6.25
C GLN A 19 -5.90 6.23 4.92
N ARG A 20 -4.87 6.51 4.11
CA ARG A 20 -4.62 5.80 2.85
C ARG A 20 -3.53 4.78 3.02
N VAL A 21 -3.69 3.60 2.42
CA VAL A 21 -2.64 2.58 2.36
C VAL A 21 -2.06 2.52 0.96
N HIS A 22 -0.74 2.59 0.90
CA HIS A 22 0.07 2.59 -0.30
C HIS A 22 0.74 1.21 -0.46
N ASP A 23 0.71 0.70 -1.69
CA ASP A 23 1.44 -0.50 -2.10
C ASP A 23 2.78 -0.07 -2.67
N LEU A 24 3.87 -0.22 -1.90
CA LEU A 24 5.18 0.27 -2.33
C LEU A 24 5.71 -0.41 -3.60
N ASP A 25 5.16 -1.57 -3.99
CA ASP A 25 5.59 -2.25 -5.22
C ASP A 25 4.84 -1.76 -6.46
N HIS A 26 3.64 -1.19 -6.28
CA HIS A 26 2.73 -0.85 -7.37
C HIS A 26 2.25 0.61 -7.38
N CYS A 27 2.65 1.42 -6.39
CA CYS A 27 2.42 2.85 -6.40
C CYS A 27 3.32 3.57 -7.42
N ASP A 28 2.89 4.74 -7.86
CA ASP A 28 3.74 5.67 -8.61
C ASP A 28 4.83 6.26 -7.69
N GLU A 29 6.02 6.53 -8.23
CA GLU A 29 7.17 7.04 -7.46
C GLU A 29 6.81 8.34 -6.71
N ALA A 30 6.13 9.28 -7.39
CA ALA A 30 5.68 10.53 -6.79
C ALA A 30 4.78 10.34 -5.56
N ALA A 31 3.94 9.30 -5.54
CA ALA A 31 3.08 9.02 -4.39
C ALA A 31 3.88 8.45 -3.20
N VAL A 32 4.94 7.69 -3.47
CA VAL A 32 5.86 7.17 -2.44
C VAL A 32 6.74 8.30 -1.92
N GLU A 33 7.27 9.14 -2.79
CA GLU A 33 8.08 10.31 -2.43
C GLU A 33 7.30 11.28 -1.54
N GLU A 34 6.06 11.62 -1.90
CA GLU A 34 5.19 12.48 -1.08
C GLU A 34 4.96 11.88 0.33
N LEU A 35 4.70 10.56 0.40
CA LEU A 35 4.54 9.85 1.66
C LEU A 35 5.82 9.90 2.52
N MET A 36 6.99 9.72 1.89
CA MET A 36 8.28 9.81 2.57
C MET A 36 8.57 11.22 3.06
N GLU A 37 8.28 12.25 2.26
CA GLU A 37 8.45 13.66 2.61
C GLU A 37 7.56 14.07 3.79
N ALA A 38 6.32 13.58 3.81
CA ALA A 38 5.37 13.84 4.87
C ALA A 38 5.82 13.24 6.23
N ARG A 39 6.66 12.20 6.21
CA ARG A 39 7.23 11.52 7.40
C ARG A 39 6.18 11.04 8.41
N THR A 40 4.94 10.88 7.99
CA THR A 40 3.80 10.53 8.84
C THR A 40 3.12 9.28 8.34
N TYR A 41 3.81 8.17 8.57
CA TYR A 41 3.41 6.86 8.07
C TYR A 41 3.41 5.81 9.18
N LEU A 42 2.84 4.64 8.89
CA LEU A 42 2.95 3.44 9.71
C LEU A 42 3.03 2.19 8.82
N SER A 43 3.65 1.14 9.35
CA SER A 43 3.55 -0.21 8.81
C SER A 43 2.46 -0.98 9.56
N PHE A 44 1.97 -2.05 8.94
CA PHE A 44 0.95 -2.91 9.52
C PHE A 44 1.58 -4.23 9.99
N GLY A 45 1.13 -4.73 11.14
CA GLY A 45 1.44 -6.07 11.60
C GLY A 45 0.13 -6.86 11.76
N PRO A 46 -0.17 -7.84 10.88
CA PRO A 46 0.61 -8.31 9.72
C PRO A 46 0.61 -7.34 8.51
N ASP A 47 1.63 -7.45 7.65
CA ASP A 47 1.81 -6.62 6.43
C ASP A 47 0.84 -7.06 5.32
N THR A 48 -0.44 -6.79 5.49
CA THR A 48 -1.49 -7.17 4.54
C THR A 48 -2.47 -6.02 4.33
N LEU A 49 -3.05 -5.95 3.13
CA LEU A 49 -4.11 -4.99 2.82
C LEU A 49 -5.36 -5.22 3.68
N ALA A 50 -5.67 -6.47 4.02
CA ALA A 50 -6.78 -6.80 4.92
C ALA A 50 -6.60 -6.16 6.30
N GLU A 51 -5.39 -6.26 6.86
CA GLU A 51 -5.09 -5.65 8.15
C GLU A 51 -5.15 -4.11 8.11
N ALA A 52 -4.67 -3.49 7.03
CA ALA A 52 -4.83 -2.06 6.83
C ALA A 52 -6.31 -1.65 6.81
N ARG A 53 -7.16 -2.40 6.09
CA ARG A 53 -8.61 -2.16 6.03
C ARG A 53 -9.29 -2.34 7.38
N ASN A 54 -8.89 -3.34 8.16
CA ASN A 54 -9.39 -3.54 9.53
C ASN A 54 -9.08 -2.35 10.44
N ARG A 55 -7.96 -1.65 10.18
CA ARG A 55 -7.59 -0.39 10.86
C ARG A 55 -8.21 0.87 10.24
N GLY A 56 -9.16 0.73 9.31
CA GLY A 56 -9.88 1.85 8.70
C GLY A 56 -9.21 2.45 7.45
N TYR A 57 -8.06 1.91 7.01
CA TYR A 57 -7.34 2.45 5.86
C TYR A 57 -8.01 2.07 4.54
N ARG A 58 -7.93 2.99 3.58
CA ARG A 58 -8.42 2.79 2.20
C ARG A 58 -7.25 2.73 1.24
N LEU A 59 -7.30 1.83 0.26
CA LEU A 59 -6.26 1.77 -0.78
C LEU A 59 -6.07 3.14 -1.46
N CYS A 60 -4.81 3.51 -1.75
CA CYS A 60 -4.48 4.75 -2.43
C CYS A 60 -5.16 4.89 -3.79
N ARG A 61 -5.15 6.12 -4.32
CA ARG A 61 -5.78 6.41 -5.62
C ARG A 61 -4.89 6.14 -6.84
N CYS A 62 -3.63 5.85 -6.58
CA CYS A 62 -2.64 5.28 -7.48
C CYS A 62 -3.26 4.21 -8.43
N PRO A 63 -3.22 4.40 -9.77
CA PRO A 63 -3.73 3.42 -10.71
C PRO A 63 -3.03 2.06 -10.62
N GLY A 64 -1.72 2.05 -10.35
CA GLY A 64 -0.93 0.83 -10.26
C GLY A 64 -1.37 -0.08 -9.11
N ALA A 65 -1.46 0.43 -7.87
CA ALA A 65 -1.89 -0.40 -6.73
C ALA A 65 -3.33 -0.90 -6.87
N ARG A 66 -4.22 -0.12 -7.51
CA ARG A 66 -5.59 -0.58 -7.78
C ARG A 66 -5.63 -1.70 -8.81
N GLN A 67 -4.85 -1.60 -9.88
CA GLN A 67 -4.76 -2.65 -10.90
C GLN A 67 -4.16 -3.92 -10.30
N ALA A 68 -3.07 -3.80 -9.54
CA ALA A 68 -2.45 -4.92 -8.84
C ALA A 68 -3.45 -5.63 -7.93
N HIS A 69 -4.13 -4.88 -7.05
CA HIS A 69 -5.10 -5.48 -6.15
C HIS A 69 -6.28 -6.13 -6.88
N ARG A 70 -6.76 -5.53 -7.97
CA ARG A 70 -7.82 -6.13 -8.78
C ARG A 70 -7.35 -7.44 -9.41
N ALA A 71 -6.16 -7.45 -10.00
CA ALA A 71 -5.58 -8.66 -10.58
C ALA A 71 -5.41 -9.77 -9.54
N GLU A 72 -4.91 -9.44 -8.35
CA GLU A 72 -4.79 -10.40 -7.23
C GLU A 72 -6.15 -10.97 -6.81
N THR A 73 -7.21 -10.15 -6.81
CA THR A 73 -8.57 -10.59 -6.45
C THR A 73 -9.21 -11.46 -7.53
N ASP A 74 -8.96 -11.16 -8.81
CA ASP A 74 -9.46 -11.97 -9.94
C ASP A 74 -8.81 -13.37 -9.97
N VAL A 75 -7.52 -13.46 -9.62
CA VAL A 75 -6.82 -14.75 -9.50
C VAL A 75 -7.42 -15.60 -8.39
N ASP A 76 -7.62 -15.04 -7.20
CA ASP A 76 -8.21 -15.75 -6.05
C ASP A 76 -9.63 -16.25 -6.36
N ALA A 77 -10.42 -15.46 -7.11
CA ALA A 77 -11.76 -15.84 -7.55
C ALA A 77 -11.76 -16.92 -8.66
N ALA A 78 -10.69 -17.06 -9.43
CA ALA A 78 -10.56 -18.10 -10.46
C ALA A 78 -10.08 -19.44 -9.89
N GLU A 79 -9.44 -19.44 -8.72
CA GLU A 79 -8.93 -20.65 -8.05
C GLU A 79 -9.88 -21.20 -6.96
N ALA A 80 -11.02 -20.55 -6.70
CA ALA A 80 -12.05 -20.93 -5.72
C ALA A 80 -13.25 -21.66 -6.34
#